data_AF-A0A2M6VTU6-F1
#
_entry.id   AF-A0A2M6VTU6-F1
#
_cell.length_a   1.000
_cell.length_b   1.000
_cell.length_c   1.000
_cell.angle_alpha   90.00
_cell.angle_beta   90.00
_cell.angle_gamma   90.00
#
_symmetry.space_group_name_H-M   'P 1'
#
loop_
_entity.id
_entity.type
_entity.pdbx_description
1 polymer ?
#
loop_
_entity_poly.entity_id
_entity_poly.type
_entity_poly.pdbx_seq_one_letter_code
_entity_poly.pdbx_strand_id
1 'polypeptide(L)'
;MKRVVWLWLGLWSLHAMGYSQSPSPTTSQAPSLDLNDMPDTAIVRRFRPPLVDRVRFEPLPPEQRLIHEPKVKVLARKDGYDFCSRITGIPVGPNSRPMACAYWNVKRGECTVVTPEVTGYNYLGHELRHCFEGAFHD
;
A
#
# COMPACT_ATOMS: atom_id res chain seq x y z
N MET A 1 6.96 23.31 -35.59
CA MET A 1 7.76 22.53 -36.55
C MET A 1 9.22 22.94 -36.42
N LYS A 2 10.12 21.99 -36.12
CA LYS A 2 11.56 21.92 -36.49
C LYS A 2 12.14 20.69 -35.76
N ARG A 3 12.30 19.59 -36.51
CA ARG A 3 12.94 18.34 -36.07
C ARG A 3 14.41 18.41 -36.46
N VAL A 4 15.31 18.19 -35.51
CA VAL A 4 16.73 18.00 -35.79
C VAL A 4 16.95 16.50 -36.00
N VAL A 5 17.40 16.14 -37.20
CA VAL A 5 17.77 14.79 -37.62
C VAL A 5 19.25 14.60 -37.34
N TRP A 6 19.60 13.56 -36.60
CA TRP A 6 20.98 13.05 -36.56
C TRP A 6 21.02 11.78 -37.41
N LEU A 7 21.66 11.88 -38.57
CA LEU A 7 22.10 10.72 -39.36
C LEU A 7 23.36 10.14 -38.70
N TRP A 8 23.33 8.85 -38.40
CA TRP A 8 24.52 8.04 -38.22
C TRP A 8 24.44 6.86 -39.20
N LEU A 9 25.27 6.95 -40.23
CA LEU A 9 25.67 5.82 -41.07
C LEU A 9 26.75 5.05 -40.30
N GLY A 10 26.57 3.74 -40.11
CA GLY A 10 27.55 2.89 -39.44
C GLY A 10 27.33 1.43 -39.78
N LEU A 11 28.27 0.89 -40.55
CA LEU A 11 28.36 -0.45 -41.13
C LEU A 11 28.04 -1.62 -40.18
N TRP A 12 27.41 -2.62 -40.78
CA TRP A 12 27.28 -3.98 -40.25
C TRP A 12 28.65 -4.66 -40.16
N SER A 13 28.93 -5.33 -39.05
CA SER A 13 29.92 -6.41 -39.00
C SER A 13 29.42 -7.49 -38.05
N LEU A 14 29.18 -8.66 -38.64
CA LEU A 14 28.92 -9.92 -37.97
C LEU A 14 30.11 -10.30 -37.10
N HIS A 15 29.90 -10.49 -35.80
CA HIS A 15 30.65 -11.44 -34.98
C HIS A 15 29.65 -12.08 -34.00
N ALA A 16 29.29 -13.33 -34.30
CA ALA A 16 28.67 -14.21 -33.33
C ALA A 16 29.74 -14.61 -32.30
N MET A 17 29.65 -14.06 -31.09
CA MET A 17 30.33 -14.61 -29.92
C MET A 17 29.26 -15.16 -28.98
N GLY A 18 29.30 -16.47 -28.77
CA GLY A 18 28.39 -17.19 -27.90
C GLY A 18 28.47 -16.67 -26.47
N TYR A 19 27.38 -16.10 -25.99
CA TYR A 19 27.17 -15.89 -24.56
C TYR A 19 26.96 -17.25 -23.91
N SER A 20 27.96 -17.70 -23.16
CA SER A 20 27.82 -18.78 -22.18
C SER A 20 26.77 -18.34 -21.16
N GLN A 21 25.63 -19.02 -21.13
CA GLN A 21 24.59 -18.80 -20.13
C GLN A 21 25.15 -19.19 -18.76
N SER A 22 25.39 -18.21 -17.90
CA SER A 22 25.57 -18.45 -16.47
C SER A 22 24.28 -19.06 -15.92
N PRO A 23 24.34 -20.10 -15.07
CA PRO A 23 23.14 -20.64 -14.44
C PRO A 23 22.52 -19.57 -13.53
N SER A 24 21.21 -19.36 -13.69
CA SER A 24 20.40 -18.50 -12.84
C SER A 24 20.53 -18.94 -11.37
N PRO A 25 20.58 -18.00 -10.39
CA PRO A 25 20.48 -18.37 -9.00
C PRO A 25 19.13 -19.08 -8.78
N THR A 26 19.18 -20.31 -8.26
CA THR A 26 18.02 -21.04 -7.78
C THR A 26 17.28 -20.18 -6.76
N THR A 27 16.10 -19.72 -7.13
CA THR A 27 15.15 -19.10 -6.21
C THR A 27 14.87 -20.12 -5.11
N SER A 28 15.41 -19.91 -3.91
CA SER A 28 14.93 -20.62 -2.72
C SER A 28 13.47 -20.25 -2.56
N GLN A 29 12.57 -21.15 -2.93
CA GLN A 29 11.14 -20.99 -2.65
C GLN A 29 11.01 -20.86 -1.14
N ALA A 30 10.54 -19.70 -0.66
CA ALA A 30 10.09 -19.58 0.71
C ALA A 30 9.05 -20.69 0.96
N PRO A 31 9.08 -21.37 2.12
CA PRO A 31 8.06 -22.37 2.44
C PRO A 31 6.68 -21.73 2.25
N SER A 32 5.85 -22.32 1.41
CA SER A 32 4.45 -21.92 1.30
C SER A 32 3.80 -22.21 2.65
N LEU A 33 3.57 -21.19 3.45
CA LEU A 33 2.78 -21.32 4.67
C LEU A 33 1.38 -21.79 4.26
N ASP A 34 1.01 -23.01 4.62
CA ASP A 34 -0.34 -23.49 4.44
C ASP A 34 -1.26 -22.72 5.39
N LEU A 35 -2.18 -21.95 4.82
CA LEU A 35 -3.18 -21.18 5.55
C LEU A 35 -4.05 -22.07 6.46
N ASN A 36 -4.05 -23.39 6.29
CA ASN A 36 -4.78 -24.32 7.15
C ASN A 36 -4.06 -24.64 8.47
N ASP A 37 -2.75 -24.40 8.56
CA ASP A 37 -1.93 -24.72 9.74
C ASP A 37 -1.84 -23.58 10.76
N MET A 38 -2.43 -22.42 10.46
CA MET A 38 -2.40 -21.24 11.32
C MET A 38 -3.71 -21.13 12.13
N PRO A 39 -3.68 -21.22 13.48
CA PRO A 39 -4.87 -21.26 14.33
C PRO A 39 -5.72 -19.98 14.26
N ASP A 40 -5.12 -18.86 13.86
CA ASP A 40 -5.79 -17.55 13.75
C ASP A 40 -6.53 -17.33 12.42
N THR A 41 -6.50 -18.28 11.49
CA THR A 41 -7.07 -18.12 10.13
C THR A 41 -8.59 -18.26 10.07
N ALA A 42 -9.23 -18.69 11.16
CA ALA A 42 -10.70 -18.71 11.25
C ALA A 42 -11.31 -17.32 10.96
N ILE A 43 -10.65 -16.25 11.38
CA ILE A 43 -11.05 -14.86 11.10
C ILE A 43 -10.78 -14.52 9.62
N VAL A 44 -9.62 -14.93 9.09
CA VAL A 44 -9.22 -14.69 7.69
C VAL A 44 -10.16 -15.36 6.69
N ARG A 45 -10.66 -16.57 6.98
CA ARG A 45 -11.57 -17.33 6.10
C ARG A 45 -12.94 -16.67 5.89
N ARG A 46 -13.43 -15.93 6.89
CA ARG A 46 -14.73 -15.23 6.82
C ARG A 46 -14.59 -13.75 6.52
N PHE A 47 -13.37 -13.21 6.63
CA PHE A 47 -13.11 -11.82 6.32
C PHE A 47 -13.24 -11.59 4.82
N ARG A 48 -14.29 -10.84 4.43
CA ARG A 48 -14.39 -10.24 3.10
C ARG A 48 -14.05 -8.76 3.25
N PRO A 49 -12.87 -8.32 2.79
CA PRO A 49 -12.55 -6.90 2.77
C PRO A 49 -13.61 -6.15 1.95
N PRO A 50 -13.95 -4.91 2.33
CA PRO A 50 -14.70 -3.99 1.48
C PRO A 50 -14.16 -3.98 0.05
N LEU A 51 -15.01 -3.75 -0.96
CA LEU A 51 -14.55 -3.74 -2.36
C LEU A 51 -13.41 -2.74 -2.59
N VAL A 52 -13.45 -1.59 -1.92
CA VAL A 52 -12.41 -0.56 -2.01
C VAL A 52 -11.02 -1.06 -1.59
N ASP A 53 -10.95 -2.03 -0.68
CA ASP A 53 -9.69 -2.66 -0.23
C ASP A 53 -9.17 -3.71 -1.22
N ARG A 54 -9.98 -4.10 -2.22
CA ARG A 54 -9.66 -5.13 -3.21
C ARG A 54 -9.32 -4.54 -4.58
N VAL A 55 -9.59 -3.26 -4.79
CA VAL A 55 -9.28 -2.57 -6.03
C VAL A 55 -7.87 -2.02 -5.94
N ARG A 56 -7.13 -2.08 -7.07
CA ARG A 56 -5.80 -1.48 -7.16
C ARG A 56 -5.93 0.03 -6.93
N PHE A 57 -5.18 0.55 -5.97
CA PHE A 57 -5.07 1.98 -5.77
C PHE A 57 -4.00 2.54 -6.71
N GLU A 58 -4.39 3.52 -7.53
CA GLU A 58 -3.48 4.33 -8.34
C GLU A 58 -3.69 5.79 -7.92
N PRO A 59 -2.76 6.40 -7.17
CA PRO A 59 -2.92 7.78 -6.75
C PRO A 59 -2.93 8.70 -7.98
N LEU A 60 -3.77 9.72 -7.95
CA LEU A 60 -3.76 10.78 -8.97
C LEU A 60 -2.34 11.38 -9.12
N PRO A 61 -1.98 11.95 -10.28
CA PRO A 61 -0.78 12.76 -10.41
C PRO A 61 -0.74 13.91 -9.38
N PRO A 62 0.43 14.34 -8.90
CA PRO A 62 0.55 15.38 -7.87
C PRO A 62 -0.26 16.66 -8.17
N GLU A 63 -0.37 17.04 -9.44
CA GLU A 63 -1.09 18.23 -9.92
C GLU A 63 -2.61 18.13 -9.75
N GLN A 64 -3.13 16.92 -9.56
CA GLN A 64 -4.55 16.60 -9.39
C GLN A 64 -4.90 16.18 -7.96
N ARG A 65 -3.91 16.13 -7.05
CA ARG A 65 -4.15 15.78 -5.64
C ARG A 65 -4.56 17.01 -4.84
N LEU A 66 -5.42 16.80 -3.84
CA LEU A 66 -5.67 17.81 -2.80
C LEU A 66 -4.40 18.14 -2.00
N ILE A 67 -3.58 17.11 -1.75
CA ILE A 67 -2.29 17.23 -1.10
C ILE A 67 -1.24 16.69 -2.07
N HIS A 68 -0.42 17.60 -2.62
CA HIS A 68 0.56 17.30 -3.66
C HIS A 68 1.48 16.12 -3.29
N GLU A 69 2.09 16.20 -2.11
CA GLU A 69 2.93 15.15 -1.53
C GLU A 69 2.64 15.02 -0.02
N PRO A 70 1.72 14.12 0.37
CA PRO A 70 1.42 13.94 1.78
C PRO A 70 2.63 13.31 2.49
N LYS A 71 3.08 13.95 3.58
CA LYS A 71 3.97 13.28 4.54
C LYS A 71 3.12 12.29 5.32
N VAL A 72 3.46 11.01 5.25
CA VAL A 72 2.70 9.97 5.91
C VAL A 72 3.49 9.35 7.05
N LYS A 73 2.85 9.24 8.21
CA LYS A 73 3.36 8.51 9.37
C LYS A 73 2.43 7.35 9.68
N VAL A 74 2.98 6.16 9.87
CA VAL A 74 2.23 4.99 10.33
C VAL A 74 2.58 4.72 11.79
N LEU A 75 1.57 4.52 12.63
CA LEU A 75 1.73 4.26 14.05
C LEU A 75 0.89 3.06 14.49
N ALA A 76 1.57 1.97 14.87
CA ALA A 76 0.94 0.85 15.55
C ALA A 76 0.78 1.16 17.05
N ARG A 77 -0.39 0.86 17.62
CA ARG A 77 -0.74 1.15 19.02
C ARG A 77 -1.44 -0.01 19.70
N LYS A 78 -1.22 -0.16 21.01
CA LYS A 78 -1.97 -1.09 21.87
C LYS A 78 -3.45 -0.73 21.97
N ASP A 79 -3.75 0.54 22.12
CA ASP A 79 -5.11 1.10 22.19
C ASP A 79 -5.66 1.51 20.81
N GLY A 80 -5.14 0.94 19.72
CA GLY A 80 -5.46 1.36 18.34
C GLY A 80 -6.97 1.31 18.03
N TYR A 81 -7.67 0.29 18.52
CA TYR A 81 -9.13 0.18 18.36
C TYR A 81 -9.89 1.33 19.02
N ASP A 82 -9.61 1.61 20.29
CA ASP A 82 -10.28 2.67 21.05
C ASP A 82 -9.87 4.07 20.59
N PHE A 83 -8.62 4.22 20.14
CA PHE A 83 -8.15 5.44 19.53
C PHE A 83 -8.92 5.72 18.24
N CYS A 84 -8.96 4.76 17.31
CA CYS A 84 -9.64 4.95 16.04
C CYS A 84 -11.17 5.05 16.17
N SER A 85 -11.78 4.42 17.18
CA SER A 85 -13.19 4.64 17.53
C SER A 85 -13.49 6.10 17.85
N ARG A 86 -12.61 6.78 18.59
CA ARG A 86 -12.76 8.20 18.92
C ARG A 86 -12.60 9.12 17.71
N ILE A 87 -11.68 8.78 16.80
CA ILE A 87 -11.46 9.55 15.57
C ILE A 87 -12.63 9.37 14.60
N THR A 88 -12.96 8.11 14.27
CA THR A 88 -13.98 7.78 13.27
C THR A 88 -15.43 7.92 13.75
N GLY A 89 -15.66 7.95 15.06
CA GLY A 89 -16.99 7.83 15.66
C GLY A 89 -17.59 6.42 15.61
N ILE A 90 -16.87 5.43 15.06
CA ILE A 90 -17.34 4.05 14.96
C ILE A 90 -17.11 3.33 16.29
N PRO A 91 -18.17 2.89 17.00
CA PRO A 91 -18.01 2.26 18.30
C PRO A 91 -17.33 0.89 18.18
N VAL A 92 -16.52 0.56 19.18
CA VAL A 92 -16.00 -0.80 19.39
C VAL A 92 -17.11 -1.64 20.01
N GLY A 93 -17.56 -2.67 19.30
CA GLY A 93 -18.61 -3.58 19.74
C GLY A 93 -18.54 -4.94 19.03
N PRO A 94 -19.50 -5.83 19.30
CA PRO A 94 -19.48 -7.20 18.78
C PRO A 94 -19.49 -7.29 17.25
N ASN A 95 -20.10 -6.31 16.57
CA ASN A 95 -20.29 -6.30 15.12
C ASN A 95 -19.55 -5.17 14.40
N SER A 96 -18.94 -4.24 15.14
CA SER A 96 -18.26 -3.08 14.59
C SER A 96 -16.97 -2.82 15.35
N ARG A 97 -15.86 -2.65 14.62
CA ARG A 97 -14.58 -2.26 15.21
C ARG A 97 -13.69 -1.63 14.14
N PRO A 98 -13.25 -0.36 14.30
CA PRO A 98 -12.34 0.25 13.35
C PRO A 98 -10.95 -0.40 13.48
N MET A 99 -10.46 -0.97 12.38
CA MET A 99 -9.19 -1.72 12.35
C MET A 99 -7.99 -0.83 11.98
N ALA A 100 -8.25 0.41 11.58
CA ALA A 100 -7.29 1.47 11.33
C ALA A 100 -8.04 2.82 11.25
N CYS A 101 -7.31 3.93 11.20
CA CYS A 101 -7.85 5.27 10.91
C CYS A 101 -6.74 6.21 10.41
N ALA A 102 -7.08 7.15 9.52
CA ALA A 102 -6.23 8.25 9.10
C ALA A 102 -6.78 9.61 9.56
N TYR A 103 -5.89 10.50 9.99
CA TYR A 103 -6.21 11.90 10.25
C TYR A 103 -5.11 12.83 9.77
N TRP A 104 -5.49 14.06 9.43
CA TRP A 104 -4.58 15.08 8.93
C TRP A 104 -4.16 16.06 10.02
N ASN A 105 -2.87 16.26 10.20
CA ASN A 105 -2.34 17.31 11.06
C ASN A 105 -2.03 18.56 10.23
N VAL A 106 -2.94 19.53 10.22
CA VAL A 106 -2.79 20.80 9.47
C VAL A 106 -1.49 21.53 9.81
N LYS A 107 -1.13 21.60 11.10
CA LYS A 107 0.08 22.33 11.55
C LYS A 107 1.37 21.69 11.05
N ARG A 108 1.41 20.36 10.94
CA ARG A 108 2.61 19.59 10.53
C ARG A 108 2.61 19.24 9.04
N GLY A 109 1.48 19.42 8.35
CA GLY A 109 1.30 18.96 6.97
C GLY A 109 1.54 17.46 6.84
N GLU A 110 1.04 16.68 7.79
CA GLU A 110 1.32 15.24 7.91
C GLU A 110 0.04 14.45 8.14
N CYS A 111 -0.16 13.38 7.36
CA CYS A 111 -1.18 12.37 7.59
C CYS A 111 -0.63 11.33 8.56
N THR A 112 -1.39 11.00 9.62
CA THR A 112 -1.05 9.89 10.50
C THR A 112 -2.06 8.77 10.33
N VAL A 113 -1.57 7.59 9.94
CA VAL A 113 -2.33 6.34 9.94
C VAL A 113 -2.07 5.62 11.26
N VAL A 114 -3.14 5.33 12.00
CA VAL A 114 -3.08 4.58 13.25
C VAL A 114 -3.67 3.19 13.02
N THR A 115 -3.00 2.18 13.55
CA THR A 115 -3.44 0.79 13.52
C THR A 115 -3.29 0.15 14.91
N PRO A 116 -4.04 -0.91 15.24
CA PRO A 116 -3.69 -1.82 16.33
C PRO A 116 -2.35 -2.51 16.07
N GLU A 117 -1.70 -3.04 17.11
CA GLU A 117 -0.42 -3.78 16.97
C GLU A 117 -0.50 -4.95 15.97
N VAL A 118 -1.68 -5.57 15.85
CA VAL A 118 -1.96 -6.62 14.86
C VAL A 118 -3.04 -6.10 13.91
N THR A 119 -2.67 -5.88 12.65
CA THR A 119 -3.58 -5.42 11.60
C THR A 119 -3.25 -6.06 10.25
N GLY A 120 -4.24 -6.11 9.37
CA GLY A 120 -4.06 -6.52 7.98
C GLY A 120 -3.57 -5.35 7.11
N TYR A 121 -2.72 -5.66 6.12
CA TYR A 121 -2.24 -4.65 5.15
C TYR A 121 -3.36 -4.00 4.35
N ASN A 122 -4.52 -4.66 4.21
CA ASN A 122 -5.69 -4.08 3.56
C ASN A 122 -6.20 -2.84 4.31
N TYR A 123 -6.24 -2.89 5.65
CA TYR A 123 -6.67 -1.76 6.46
C TYR A 123 -5.65 -0.63 6.43
N LEU A 124 -4.35 -0.95 6.49
CA LEU A 124 -3.30 0.06 6.31
C LEU A 124 -3.42 0.72 4.93
N GLY A 125 -3.62 -0.06 3.87
CA GLY A 125 -3.78 0.45 2.51
C GLY A 125 -5.01 1.35 2.34
N HIS A 126 -6.12 0.99 2.97
CA HIS A 126 -7.34 1.81 3.01
C HIS A 126 -7.07 3.21 3.59
N GLU A 127 -6.41 3.26 4.75
CA GLU A 127 -6.09 4.55 5.39
C GLU A 127 -5.00 5.34 4.64
N LEU A 128 -4.03 4.64 4.03
CA LEU A 128 -3.06 5.29 3.16
C LEU A 128 -3.73 6.00 1.98
N ARG A 129 -4.76 5.38 1.38
CA ARG A 129 -5.54 6.00 0.32
C ARG A 129 -6.16 7.33 0.77
N HIS A 130 -6.74 7.38 1.98
CA HIS A 130 -7.26 8.64 2.55
C HIS A 130 -6.18 9.72 2.63
N CYS A 131 -4.94 9.37 2.97
CA CYS A 131 -3.83 10.32 2.99
C CYS A 131 -3.51 10.94 1.62
N PHE A 132 -3.73 10.23 0.52
CA PHE A 132 -3.50 10.74 -0.84
C PHE A 132 -4.71 11.46 -1.43
N GLU A 133 -5.91 10.99 -1.11
CA GLU A 133 -7.16 11.53 -1.66
C GLU A 133 -7.75 12.67 -0.80
N GLY A 134 -7.28 12.85 0.43
CA GLY A 134 -7.74 13.90 1.34
C GLY A 134 -9.09 13.62 2.02
N ALA A 135 -9.51 12.35 2.08
CA ALA A 135 -10.78 11.90 2.67
C ALA A 135 -10.58 11.41 4.11
N PHE A 136 -10.32 12.33 5.03
CA PHE A 136 -9.98 12.02 6.42
C PHE A 136 -11.21 11.78 7.32
N HIS A 137 -10.95 11.21 8.50
CA HIS A 137 -11.95 10.98 9.56
C HIS A 137 -11.79 11.96 10.74
N ASP A 138 -11.38 13.20 10.48
CA ASP A 138 -11.08 14.24 11.49
C ASP A 138 -12.27 15.14 11.89
#